data_AF-A0A378N0B8-F1
#
_entry.id   AF-A0A378N0B8-F1
#
_cell.length_a   1.000
_cell.length_b   1.000
_cell.length_c   1.000
_cell.angle_alpha   90.00
_cell.angle_beta   90.00
_cell.angle_gamma   90.00
#
_symmetry.space_group_name_H-M   'P 1'
#
loop_
_entity.id
_entity.type
_entity.pdbx_description
1 polymer ?
#
loop_
_entity_poly.entity_id
_entity_poly.type
_entity_poly.pdbx_seq_one_letter_code
_entity_poly.pdbx_strand_id
1 'polypeptide(L)'
;MQGIGSLEQIYANLDQIATLSFRGAKNFAPKLEAEKANADLSYLLATIKTDVELDVTHDQLLTQPQDRAELAQLFEHYEFKRWLNEVNQNANPVTQTSAEKVPNNYQVTQAVRNEENVANVVEIDRSKYETVDTEQKLSAWIEKLTAARLIAVDTETDSLDAMSANLVGISFALENGEACYIPLGHKQKAQPQQADMFGDEERSESRLPMNW
;
A
#
# COMPACT_ATOMS: atom_id res chain seq x y z
N MET A 1 23.07 18.67 -2.23
CA MET A 1 23.72 19.54 -3.24
C MET A 1 23.89 20.92 -2.64
N GLN A 2 24.93 21.14 -1.83
CA GLN A 2 25.24 22.49 -1.34
C GLN A 2 26.09 23.19 -2.41
N GLY A 3 25.68 24.39 -2.83
CA GLY A 3 26.52 25.29 -3.65
C GLY A 3 26.15 25.49 -5.12
N ILE A 4 25.05 24.93 -5.64
CA ILE A 4 24.67 25.09 -7.07
C ILE A 4 23.52 26.09 -7.30
N GLY A 5 22.93 26.63 -6.23
CA GLY A 5 21.89 27.66 -6.33
C GLY A 5 20.48 27.13 -6.64
N SER A 6 19.58 28.02 -7.06
CA SER A 6 18.24 27.68 -7.54
C SER A 6 18.29 26.94 -8.89
N LEU A 7 17.19 26.28 -9.29
CA LEU A 7 17.11 25.61 -10.59
C LEU A 7 17.46 26.57 -11.75
N GLU A 8 17.01 27.82 -11.67
CA GLU A 8 17.36 28.87 -12.63
C GLU A 8 18.86 29.17 -12.65
N GLN A 9 19.50 29.25 -11.47
CA GLN A 9 20.95 29.49 -11.38
C GLN A 9 21.78 28.33 -11.95
N ILE A 10 21.29 27.09 -11.81
CA ILE A 10 21.89 25.89 -12.41
C ILE A 10 21.87 25.99 -13.93
N TYR A 11 20.71 26.31 -14.52
CA TYR A 11 20.56 26.45 -15.97
C TYR A 11 21.23 27.71 -16.54
N ALA A 12 21.39 28.77 -15.76
CA ALA A 12 22.13 29.96 -16.16
C ALA A 12 23.66 29.78 -16.18
N ASN A 13 24.19 28.75 -15.49
CA ASN A 13 25.64 28.53 -15.33
C ASN A 13 26.03 27.07 -15.60
N LEU A 14 25.50 26.46 -16.67
CA LEU A 14 25.73 25.05 -17.02
C LEU A 14 27.22 24.70 -17.18
N ASP A 15 28.04 25.63 -17.68
CA ASP A 15 29.50 25.43 -17.83
C ASP A 15 30.21 25.22 -16.50
N GLN A 16 29.71 25.82 -15.42
CA GLN A 16 30.29 25.67 -14.08
C GLN A 16 30.03 24.26 -13.52
N ILE A 17 29.00 23.56 -14.01
CA ILE A 17 28.67 22.19 -13.59
C ILE A 17 29.78 21.23 -13.98
N ALA A 18 30.47 21.46 -15.10
CA ALA A 18 31.62 20.66 -15.53
C ALA A 18 32.84 20.76 -14.59
N THR A 19 32.89 21.80 -13.75
CA THR A 19 33.96 22.03 -12.77
C THR A 19 33.70 21.36 -11.41
N LEU A 20 32.48 20.84 -11.20
CA LEU A 20 32.10 20.19 -9.95
C LEU A 20 32.75 18.81 -9.81
N SER A 21 33.11 18.44 -8.57
CA SER A 21 33.90 17.26 -8.25
C SER A 21 33.12 15.93 -8.23
N PHE A 22 32.02 15.81 -8.98
CA PHE A 22 31.21 14.59 -9.03
C PHE A 22 31.43 13.77 -10.32
N ARG A 23 31.21 12.46 -10.23
CA ARG A 23 31.41 11.52 -11.34
C ARG A 23 30.47 11.86 -12.50
N GLY A 24 31.04 12.18 -13.66
CA GLY A 24 30.28 12.49 -14.88
C GLY A 24 29.98 13.98 -15.09
N ALA A 25 30.49 14.88 -14.23
CA ALA A 25 30.27 16.33 -14.31
C ALA A 25 30.51 16.94 -15.70
N LYS A 26 31.58 16.52 -16.40
CA LYS A 26 31.93 17.03 -17.74
C LYS A 26 30.92 16.73 -18.85
N ASN A 27 30.10 15.68 -18.68
CA ASN A 27 29.10 15.24 -19.66
C ASN A 27 27.67 15.49 -19.16
N PHE A 28 27.51 16.23 -18.06
CA PHE A 28 26.22 16.40 -17.38
C PHE A 28 25.41 17.57 -17.96
N ALA A 29 26.07 18.65 -18.38
CA ALA A 29 25.46 19.81 -19.02
C ALA A 29 24.54 19.45 -20.22
N PRO A 30 24.98 18.67 -21.24
CA PRO A 30 24.12 18.32 -22.37
C PRO A 30 22.91 17.45 -21.98
N LYS A 31 23.02 16.65 -20.90
CA LYS A 31 21.89 15.88 -20.37
C LYS A 31 20.86 16.77 -19.68
N LEU A 32 21.34 17.75 -18.91
CA LEU A 32 20.46 18.73 -18.26
C LEU A 32 19.73 19.60 -19.28
N GLU A 33 20.39 19.99 -20.38
CA GLU A 33 19.75 20.72 -21.49
C GLU A 33 18.66 19.88 -22.15
N ALA A 34 18.93 18.61 -22.46
CA ALA A 34 17.96 17.70 -23.06
C ALA A 34 16.71 17.51 -22.18
N GLU A 35 16.89 17.49 -20.86
CA GLU A 35 15.82 17.25 -19.87
C GLU A 35 15.28 18.53 -19.22
N LYS A 36 15.63 19.72 -19.74
CA LYS A 36 15.24 21.00 -19.13
C LYS A 36 13.73 21.14 -18.95
N ALA A 37 12.95 20.76 -19.95
CA ALA A 37 11.49 20.84 -19.89
C ALA A 37 10.92 19.95 -18.75
N ASN A 38 11.50 18.77 -18.54
CA ASN A 38 11.09 17.86 -17.47
C ASN A 38 11.52 18.38 -16.09
N ALA A 39 12.70 19.00 -15.99
CA ALA A 39 13.15 19.65 -14.76
C ALA A 39 12.26 20.84 -14.38
N ASP A 40 11.92 21.71 -15.35
CA ASP A 40 11.03 22.85 -15.16
C ASP A 40 9.63 22.38 -14.70
N LEU A 41 9.09 21.34 -15.35
CA LEU A 41 7.80 20.74 -14.96
C LEU A 41 7.87 20.11 -13.56
N SER A 42 8.92 19.36 -13.26
CA SER A 42 9.11 18.74 -11.94
C SER A 42 9.19 19.80 -10.84
N TYR A 43 9.85 20.93 -11.11
CA TYR A 43 9.92 22.05 -10.19
C TYR A 43 8.55 22.69 -9.98
N LEU A 44 7.80 22.91 -11.06
CA LEU A 44 6.44 23.42 -10.97
C LEU A 44 5.53 22.49 -10.14
N LEU A 45 5.57 21.19 -10.41
CA LEU A 45 4.74 20.19 -9.72
C LEU A 45 5.09 20.03 -8.24
N ALA A 46 6.37 20.21 -7.89
CA ALA A 46 6.82 20.18 -6.50
C ALA A 46 6.61 21.52 -5.77
N THR A 47 6.31 22.61 -6.50
CA THR A 47 6.08 23.93 -5.92
C THR A 47 4.71 23.95 -5.25
N ILE A 48 4.71 24.24 -3.95
CA ILE A 48 3.46 24.41 -3.19
C ILE A 48 2.77 25.68 -3.69
N LYS A 49 1.54 25.51 -4.19
CA LYS A 49 0.67 26.63 -4.52
C LYS A 49 0.19 27.29 -3.20
N THR A 50 0.67 28.49 -2.90
CA THR A 50 0.40 29.21 -1.65
C THR A 50 -0.70 30.27 -1.76
N ASP A 51 -1.18 30.52 -2.97
CA ASP A 51 -2.21 31.50 -3.35
C ASP A 51 -3.55 30.82 -3.70
N VAL A 52 -3.85 29.70 -3.05
CA VAL A 52 -5.12 28.99 -3.23
C VAL A 52 -6.24 29.81 -2.60
N GLU A 53 -7.30 30.08 -3.37
CA GLU A 53 -8.53 30.66 -2.83
C GLU A 53 -9.19 29.67 -1.86
N LEU A 54 -9.40 30.10 -0.62
CA LEU A 54 -10.03 29.31 0.44
C LEU A 54 -11.24 30.07 0.98
N ASP A 55 -12.31 29.32 1.29
CA ASP A 55 -13.54 29.89 1.87
C ASP A 55 -13.36 30.36 3.32
N VAL A 56 -12.26 29.94 3.96
CA VAL A 56 -11.95 30.22 5.35
C VAL A 56 -10.55 30.80 5.51
N THR A 57 -10.40 31.68 6.49
CA THR A 57 -9.12 32.29 6.87
C THR A 57 -8.51 31.55 8.06
N HIS A 58 -7.19 31.66 8.23
CA HIS A 58 -6.49 30.98 9.33
C HIS A 58 -7.02 31.38 10.73
N ASP A 59 -7.48 32.62 10.89
CA ASP A 59 -8.06 33.13 12.14
C ASP A 59 -9.42 32.49 12.49
N GLN A 60 -10.09 31.86 11.51
CA GLN A 60 -11.35 31.14 11.72
C GLN A 60 -11.13 29.68 12.16
N LEU A 61 -9.91 29.14 12.01
CA LEU A 61 -9.56 27.76 12.37
C LEU A 61 -9.29 27.62 13.88
N LEU A 62 -10.22 28.11 14.70
CA LEU A 62 -10.15 28.02 16.16
C LEU A 62 -10.64 26.65 16.64
N THR A 63 -9.95 26.06 17.59
CA THR A 63 -10.38 24.82 18.25
C THR A 63 -11.75 25.02 18.91
N GLN A 64 -12.74 24.26 18.45
CA GLN A 64 -14.08 24.25 19.03
C GLN A 64 -14.24 23.14 20.07
N PRO A 65 -15.21 23.26 21.00
CA PRO A 65 -15.62 22.14 21.84
C PRO A 65 -16.04 20.93 20.99
N GLN A 66 -15.71 19.72 21.46
CA GLN A 66 -16.08 18.48 20.78
C GLN A 66 -17.60 18.25 20.82
N ASP A 67 -18.20 17.91 19.68
CA ASP A 67 -19.57 17.37 19.65
C ASP A 67 -19.54 15.88 20.02
N ARG A 68 -19.81 15.60 21.31
CA ARG A 68 -19.75 14.23 21.84
C ARG A 68 -20.87 13.34 21.30
N ALA A 69 -22.02 13.92 20.96
CA ALA A 69 -23.13 13.15 20.43
C ALA A 69 -22.82 12.65 19.01
N GLU A 70 -22.27 13.54 18.18
CA GLU A 70 -21.83 13.18 16.83
C GLU A 70 -20.65 12.20 16.86
N LEU A 71 -19.67 12.42 17.74
CA LEU A 71 -18.54 11.50 17.90
C LEU A 71 -18.99 10.09 18.34
N ALA A 72 -19.94 9.99 19.28
CA ALA A 72 -20.46 8.70 19.71
C ALA A 72 -21.13 7.94 18.54
N GLN A 73 -21.92 8.63 17.71
CA GLN A 73 -22.55 8.04 16.53
C GLN A 73 -21.52 7.53 15.52
N LEU A 74 -20.48 8.32 15.24
CA LEU A 74 -19.40 7.93 14.33
C LEU A 74 -18.62 6.73 14.89
N PHE A 75 -18.27 6.74 16.17
CA PHE A 75 -17.53 5.65 16.80
C PHE A 75 -18.33 4.36 16.91
N GLU A 76 -19.65 4.45 17.06
CA GLU A 76 -20.53 3.28 16.96
C GLU A 76 -20.57 2.76 15.51
N HIS A 77 -20.77 3.63 14.53
CA HIS A 77 -20.84 3.26 13.12
C HIS A 77 -19.56 2.58 12.61
N TYR A 78 -18.40 3.08 13.02
CA TYR A 78 -17.09 2.51 12.65
C TYR A 78 -16.56 1.46 13.64
N GLU A 79 -17.37 1.05 14.63
CA GLU A 79 -17.01 0.06 15.66
C GLU A 79 -15.74 0.38 16.47
N PHE A 80 -15.44 1.67 16.70
CA PHE A 80 -14.32 2.14 17.51
C PHE A 80 -14.63 2.05 19.02
N LYS A 81 -14.79 0.82 19.52
CA LYS A 81 -15.26 0.50 20.88
C LYS A 81 -14.49 1.21 22.00
N ARG A 82 -13.17 1.37 21.85
CA ARG A 82 -12.34 2.09 22.84
C ARG A 82 -12.70 3.57 22.91
N TRP A 83 -12.73 4.26 21.77
CA TRP A 83 -13.05 5.68 21.73
C TRP A 83 -14.52 5.96 22.04
N LEU A 84 -15.44 5.05 21.69
CA LEU A 84 -16.83 5.11 22.12
C LEU A 84 -16.94 5.09 23.65
N ASN A 85 -16.22 4.19 24.31
CA ASN A 85 -16.17 4.15 25.78
C ASN A 85 -15.57 5.43 26.38
N GLU A 86 -14.49 5.95 25.79
CA GLU A 86 -13.84 7.19 26.26
C GLU A 86 -14.79 8.41 26.15
N VAL A 87 -15.49 8.57 25.02
CA VAL A 87 -16.50 9.63 24.84
C VAL A 87 -17.66 9.49 25.84
N ASN A 88 -18.17 8.27 26.02
CA ASN A 88 -19.27 7.99 26.95
C ASN A 88 -18.89 8.25 28.41
N GLN A 89 -17.60 8.10 28.76
CA GLN A 89 -17.07 8.38 30.10
C GLN A 89 -16.68 9.85 30.30
N ASN A 90 -17.04 10.73 29.35
CA ASN A 90 -16.64 12.13 29.33
C ASN A 90 -15.12 12.38 29.29
N ALA A 91 -14.32 11.33 29.00
CA ALA A 91 -12.89 11.42 28.76
C ALA A 91 -12.64 12.02 27.37
N ASN A 92 -11.46 12.62 27.17
CA ASN A 92 -11.09 13.14 25.86
C ASN A 92 -10.32 12.05 25.09
N PRO A 93 -10.90 11.45 24.02
CA PRO A 93 -10.25 10.39 23.27
C PRO A 93 -9.02 10.87 22.45
N VAL A 94 -8.83 12.19 22.34
CA VAL A 94 -7.78 12.80 21.49
C VAL A 94 -6.71 13.54 22.31
N THR A 95 -7.01 14.04 23.52
CA THR A 95 -6.07 14.90 24.28
C THR A 95 -5.72 14.43 25.69
N GLN A 96 -6.35 13.37 26.22
CA GLN A 96 -5.89 12.76 27.47
C GLN A 96 -4.78 11.74 27.22
N THR A 97 -3.65 12.22 26.71
CA THR A 97 -2.38 11.51 26.85
C THR A 97 -1.87 11.80 28.26
N SER A 98 -2.47 11.16 29.26
CA SER A 98 -1.72 10.89 30.48
C SER A 98 -0.44 10.21 30.02
N ALA A 99 0.72 10.72 30.43
CA ALA A 99 1.99 10.03 30.30
C ALA A 99 1.98 8.81 31.23
N GLU A 100 1.03 7.91 31.05
CA GLU A 100 1.27 6.53 31.42
C GLU A 100 2.43 6.08 30.55
N LYS A 101 3.48 5.61 31.20
CA LYS A 101 4.51 4.81 30.53
C LYS A 101 3.80 3.58 29.98
N VAL A 102 3.21 3.72 28.80
CA VAL A 102 2.94 2.59 27.93
C VAL A 102 4.33 2.04 27.64
N PRO A 103 4.68 0.81 28.08
CA PRO A 103 5.88 0.17 27.59
C PRO A 103 5.76 0.24 26.07
N ASN A 104 6.76 0.78 25.40
CA ASN A 104 6.75 0.89 23.94
C ASN A 104 6.78 -0.53 23.37
N ASN A 105 5.61 -1.13 23.26
CA ASN A 105 5.39 -2.47 22.76
C ASN A 105 4.79 -2.37 21.36
N TYR A 106 5.39 -1.49 20.53
CA TYR A 106 5.39 -1.68 19.08
C TYR A 106 6.15 -2.97 18.76
N GLN A 107 5.55 -4.09 19.15
CA GLN A 107 5.67 -5.37 18.48
C GLN A 107 4.41 -5.48 17.63
N VAL A 108 4.61 -5.80 16.36
CA VAL A 108 3.62 -6.33 15.41
C VAL A 108 2.38 -6.85 16.14
N THR A 109 1.23 -6.24 15.88
CA THR A 109 -0.12 -6.60 16.37
C THR A 109 -0.20 -8.01 16.96
N GLN A 110 0.06 -8.14 18.26
CA GLN A 110 -0.43 -9.27 19.02
C GLN A 110 -1.83 -8.91 19.48
N ALA A 111 -2.78 -9.73 19.04
CA ALA A 111 -4.18 -9.64 19.40
C ALA A 111 -4.36 -9.41 20.90
N VAL A 112 -5.12 -8.39 21.27
CA VAL A 112 -5.72 -8.25 22.59
C VAL A 112 -6.54 -9.51 22.88
N ARG A 113 -5.98 -10.42 23.68
CA ARG A 113 -6.73 -11.51 24.30
C ARG A 113 -7.53 -10.95 25.46
N ASN A 114 -8.77 -10.56 25.19
CA ASN A 114 -9.81 -10.58 26.22
C ASN A 114 -10.16 -12.04 26.48
N GLU A 115 -9.69 -12.60 27.60
CA GLU A 115 -9.85 -14.03 27.94
C GLU A 115 -11.31 -14.44 28.26
N GLU A 116 -12.27 -13.52 28.28
CA GLU A 116 -13.66 -13.83 28.65
C GLU A 116 -14.66 -13.83 27.46
N ASN A 117 -14.20 -13.73 26.21
CA ASN A 117 -15.09 -13.86 25.04
C ASN A 117 -14.46 -14.51 23.79
N VAL A 118 -13.47 -15.39 23.94
CA VAL A 118 -12.96 -16.20 22.82
C VAL A 118 -13.77 -17.49 22.71
N ALA A 119 -15.06 -17.36 22.37
CA ALA A 119 -15.78 -18.49 21.81
C ALA A 119 -15.24 -18.73 20.39
N ASN A 120 -14.56 -19.87 20.25
CA ASN A 120 -14.01 -20.46 19.03
C ASN A 120 -12.62 -19.95 18.61
N VAL A 121 -11.58 -20.45 19.28
CA VAL A 121 -10.30 -20.69 18.58
C VAL A 121 -10.60 -21.76 17.52
N VAL A 122 -10.95 -21.32 16.31
CA VAL A 122 -11.12 -22.24 15.18
C VAL A 122 -9.74 -22.67 14.75
N GLU A 123 -9.45 -23.96 14.88
CA GLU A 123 -8.22 -24.55 14.35
C GLU A 123 -8.28 -24.50 12.82
N ILE A 124 -7.41 -23.70 12.21
CA ILE A 124 -7.37 -23.53 10.75
C ILE A 124 -6.54 -24.66 10.16
N ASP A 125 -7.22 -25.60 9.53
CA ASP A 125 -6.58 -26.67 8.75
C ASP A 125 -6.15 -26.15 7.37
N ARG A 126 -4.86 -25.81 7.27
CA ARG A 126 -4.25 -25.30 6.03
C ARG A 126 -4.08 -26.37 4.94
N SER A 127 -4.28 -27.66 5.26
CA SER A 127 -4.19 -28.72 4.24
C SER A 127 -5.33 -28.64 3.21
N LYS A 128 -6.40 -27.90 3.53
CA LYS A 128 -7.54 -27.65 2.64
C LYS A 128 -7.30 -26.54 1.64
N TYR A 129 -6.16 -25.86 1.68
CA TYR A 129 -5.89 -24.75 0.78
C TYR A 129 -5.63 -25.28 -0.62
N GLU A 130 -6.31 -24.69 -1.60
CA GLU A 130 -6.32 -25.21 -2.96
C GLU A 130 -5.72 -24.24 -3.97
N THR A 131 -4.82 -24.75 -4.81
CA THR A 131 -4.42 -24.05 -6.05
C THR A 131 -5.41 -24.41 -7.16
N VAL A 132 -6.05 -23.38 -7.73
CA VAL A 132 -7.05 -23.49 -8.79
C VAL A 132 -6.35 -23.43 -10.16
N ASP A 133 -5.88 -24.58 -10.62
CA ASP A 133 -5.14 -24.76 -11.88
C ASP A 133 -5.97 -25.45 -12.98
N THR A 134 -7.23 -25.81 -12.70
CA THR A 134 -8.16 -26.44 -13.66
C THR A 134 -9.50 -25.70 -13.74
N GLU A 135 -10.15 -25.77 -14.90
CA GLU A 135 -11.43 -25.10 -15.16
C GLU A 135 -12.55 -25.66 -14.28
N GLN A 136 -12.46 -26.94 -13.95
CA GLN A 136 -13.39 -27.61 -13.05
C GLN A 136 -13.26 -27.06 -11.63
N LYS A 137 -12.03 -26.85 -11.13
CA LYS A 137 -11.79 -26.22 -9.83
C LYS A 137 -12.27 -24.78 -9.83
N LEU A 138 -12.02 -24.04 -10.92
CA LEU A 138 -12.47 -22.65 -11.04
C LEU A 138 -14.00 -22.55 -10.95
N SER A 139 -14.71 -23.38 -11.71
CA SER A 139 -16.18 -23.44 -11.66
C SER A 139 -16.70 -23.75 -10.25
N ALA A 140 -16.10 -24.73 -9.57
CA ALA A 140 -16.48 -25.08 -8.20
C ALA A 140 -16.25 -23.92 -7.21
N TRP A 141 -15.15 -23.18 -7.36
CA TRP A 141 -14.88 -22.01 -6.53
C TRP A 141 -15.80 -20.82 -6.83
N ILE A 142 -16.17 -20.60 -8.09
CA ILE A 142 -17.15 -19.57 -8.46
C ILE A 142 -18.49 -19.82 -7.77
N GLU A 143 -18.97 -21.07 -7.77
CA GLU A 143 -20.22 -21.44 -7.08
C GLU A 143 -20.13 -21.17 -5.58
N LYS A 144 -19.02 -21.60 -4.93
CA LYS A 144 -18.78 -21.36 -3.51
C LYS A 144 -18.75 -19.88 -3.16
N LEU A 145 -18.00 -19.08 -3.92
CA LEU A 145 -17.84 -17.64 -3.68
C LEU A 145 -19.17 -16.89 -3.89
N THR A 146 -19.98 -17.31 -4.84
CA THR A 146 -21.30 -16.71 -5.11
C THR A 146 -22.32 -17.01 -4.00
N ALA A 147 -22.24 -18.18 -3.38
CA ALA A 147 -23.11 -18.57 -2.28
C ALA A 147 -22.70 -17.98 -0.91
N ALA A 148 -21.45 -17.52 -0.79
CA ALA A 148 -20.91 -17.00 0.46
C ALA A 148 -21.44 -15.59 0.78
N ARG A 149 -21.80 -15.36 2.05
CA ARG A 149 -22.23 -14.03 2.53
C ARG A 149 -21.09 -13.02 2.58
N LEU A 150 -19.89 -13.49 2.89
CA LEU A 150 -18.65 -12.70 2.97
C LEU A 150 -17.51 -13.51 2.37
N ILE A 151 -16.63 -12.81 1.66
CA ILE A 151 -15.41 -13.35 1.08
C ILE A 151 -14.25 -12.43 1.44
N ALA A 152 -13.07 -13.01 1.70
CA ALA A 152 -11.82 -12.26 1.72
C ALA A 152 -11.16 -12.40 0.35
N VAL A 153 -10.59 -11.32 -0.17
CA VAL A 153 -9.86 -11.28 -1.44
C VAL A 153 -8.49 -10.67 -1.21
N ASP A 154 -7.49 -11.22 -1.86
CA ASP A 154 -6.13 -10.69 -1.91
C ASP A 154 -5.55 -10.86 -3.32
N THR A 155 -4.61 -9.99 -3.69
CA THR A 155 -4.02 -9.96 -5.04
C THR A 155 -2.50 -10.03 -4.96
N GLU A 156 -1.93 -10.88 -5.80
CA GLU A 156 -0.48 -11.03 -5.93
C GLU A 156 0.01 -10.26 -7.17
N THR A 157 1.12 -9.53 -7.02
CA THR A 157 1.71 -8.71 -8.08
C THR A 157 3.18 -9.04 -8.32
N ASP A 158 3.70 -8.68 -9.50
CA ASP A 158 5.11 -8.91 -9.87
C ASP A 158 6.07 -7.77 -9.46
N SER A 159 5.56 -6.69 -8.84
CA SER A 159 6.33 -5.49 -8.53
C SER A 159 5.86 -4.83 -7.23
N LEU A 160 6.77 -4.12 -6.57
CA LEU A 160 6.46 -3.26 -5.43
C LEU A 160 5.93 -1.87 -5.85
N ASP A 161 6.10 -1.49 -7.12
CA ASP A 161 5.52 -0.27 -7.67
C ASP A 161 4.07 -0.52 -8.09
N ALA A 162 3.13 -0.03 -7.28
CA ALA A 162 1.70 -0.20 -7.51
C ALA A 162 1.20 0.42 -8.83
N MET A 163 1.92 1.39 -9.42
CA MET A 163 1.50 2.04 -10.67
C MET A 163 1.87 1.21 -11.91
N SER A 164 2.85 0.31 -11.80
CA SER A 164 3.36 -0.48 -12.94
C SER A 164 3.27 -1.99 -12.72
N ALA A 165 2.78 -2.44 -11.57
CA ALA A 165 2.65 -3.83 -11.21
C ALA A 165 1.62 -4.56 -12.08
N ASN A 166 1.99 -5.76 -12.56
CA ASN A 166 1.03 -6.66 -13.21
C ASN A 166 0.43 -7.60 -12.18
N LEU A 167 -0.85 -7.90 -12.35
CA LEU A 167 -1.54 -8.91 -11.56
C LEU A 167 -1.04 -10.31 -11.96
N VAL A 168 -0.52 -11.06 -11.01
CA VAL A 168 -0.02 -12.43 -11.24
C VAL A 168 -0.90 -13.50 -10.64
N GLY A 169 -1.69 -13.19 -9.62
CA GLY A 169 -2.63 -14.14 -9.01
C GLY A 169 -3.67 -13.46 -8.13
N ILE A 170 -4.72 -14.21 -7.80
CA ILE A 170 -5.78 -13.78 -6.89
C ILE A 170 -6.03 -14.88 -5.88
N SER A 171 -6.16 -14.53 -4.61
CA SER A 171 -6.51 -15.44 -3.53
C SER A 171 -7.90 -15.13 -2.98
N PHE A 172 -8.64 -16.16 -2.61
CA PHE A 172 -9.91 -16.05 -1.91
C PHE A 172 -9.91 -16.87 -0.63
N ALA A 173 -10.59 -16.38 0.41
CA ALA A 173 -10.87 -17.16 1.61
C ALA A 173 -12.32 -17.02 2.07
N LEU A 174 -12.85 -18.12 2.56
CA LEU A 174 -14.18 -18.30 3.14
C LEU A 174 -14.09 -18.60 4.64
N GLU A 175 -15.23 -18.80 5.28
CA GLU A 175 -15.30 -19.24 6.67
C GLU A 175 -14.63 -20.60 6.87
N ASN A 176 -14.16 -20.89 8.09
CA ASN A 176 -13.57 -22.18 8.49
C ASN A 176 -12.27 -22.59 7.79
N GLY A 177 -11.49 -21.64 7.26
CA GLY A 177 -10.18 -21.93 6.69
C GLY A 177 -10.23 -22.58 5.32
N GLU A 178 -11.35 -22.47 4.60
CA GLU A 178 -11.38 -22.78 3.17
C GLU A 178 -10.80 -21.60 2.39
N ALA A 179 -9.69 -21.82 1.69
CA ALA A 179 -9.03 -20.80 0.90
C ALA A 179 -8.51 -21.37 -0.41
N CYS A 180 -8.46 -20.53 -1.43
CA CYS A 180 -7.86 -20.88 -2.70
C CYS A 180 -6.98 -19.77 -3.27
N TYR A 181 -6.12 -20.18 -4.18
CA TYR A 181 -5.24 -19.33 -4.91
C TYR A 181 -5.35 -19.64 -6.41
N ILE A 182 -5.59 -18.59 -7.22
CA ILE A 182 -5.81 -18.67 -8.66
C ILE A 182 -4.59 -18.04 -9.37
N PRO A 183 -3.70 -18.84 -9.99
CA PRO A 183 -2.60 -18.32 -10.77
C PRO A 183 -3.07 -17.74 -12.10
N LEU A 184 -2.69 -16.49 -12.38
CA LEU A 184 -2.99 -15.80 -13.64
C LEU A 184 -1.75 -15.66 -14.54
N GLY A 185 -0.57 -15.44 -13.93
CA GLY A 185 0.65 -15.09 -14.67
C GLY A 185 1.97 -15.41 -13.97
N HIS A 186 2.00 -16.29 -12.96
CA HIS A 186 3.26 -16.64 -12.28
C HIS A 186 4.24 -17.26 -13.25
N LYS A 187 5.40 -16.61 -13.41
CA LYS A 187 6.56 -17.23 -14.03
C LYS A 187 7.25 -18.08 -12.96
N GLN A 188 7.44 -19.37 -13.21
CA GLN A 188 8.30 -20.16 -12.34
C GLN A 188 9.72 -19.60 -12.47
N LYS A 189 10.41 -19.37 -11.35
CA LYS A 189 11.88 -19.27 -11.40
C LYS A 189 12.37 -20.61 -11.92
N ALA A 190 13.03 -20.62 -13.06
CA ALA A 190 13.78 -21.77 -13.52
C ALA A 190 14.64 -22.28 -12.35
N GLN A 191 14.49 -23.56 -11.99
CA GLN A 191 15.48 -24.20 -11.12
C GLN A 191 16.86 -24.01 -11.76
N PRO A 192 17.94 -23.84 -10.97
CA PRO A 192 19.27 -23.67 -11.52
C PRO A 192 19.79 -25.00 -12.09
N GLN A 193 19.19 -25.48 -13.18
CA GLN A 193 19.89 -26.30 -14.14
C GLN A 193 20.62 -25.31 -15.05
N GLN A 194 21.95 -25.46 -15.13
CA GLN A 194 22.85 -24.64 -15.93
C GLN A 194 22.21 -24.28 -17.29
N ALA A 195 21.65 -23.07 -17.37
CA ALA A 195 21.11 -22.53 -18.61
C ALA A 195 22.11 -21.48 -19.09
N ASP A 196 22.62 -21.74 -20.28
CA ASP A 196 23.47 -20.87 -21.07
C ASP A 196 22.89 -19.45 -21.12
N MET A 197 23.77 -18.46 -21.22
CA MET A 197 23.56 -17.02 -21.01
C MET A 197 22.54 -16.37 -21.97
N PHE A 198 21.81 -17.16 -22.76
CA PHE A 198 20.84 -16.77 -23.78
C PHE A 198 19.59 -17.67 -23.86
N GLY A 199 19.25 -18.45 -22.83
CA GLY A 199 18.03 -19.27 -22.83
C GLY A 199 16.76 -18.45 -22.56
N ASP A 200 15.79 -18.50 -23.48
CA ASP A 200 14.45 -17.92 -23.28
C ASP A 200 13.78 -18.49 -22.02
N GLU A 201 13.23 -17.61 -21.16
CA GLU A 201 12.46 -18.04 -20.00
C GLU A 201 11.09 -18.60 -20.43
N GLU A 202 10.92 -19.92 -20.34
CA GLU A 202 9.65 -20.58 -20.67
C GLU A 202 8.53 -20.21 -19.68
N ARG A 203 7.33 -19.95 -20.24
CA ARG A 203 6.08 -19.71 -19.51
C ARG A 203 5.54 -21.04 -18.95
N SER A 204 5.08 -21.05 -17.70
CA SER A 204 4.53 -22.24 -17.05
C SER A 204 3.23 -22.74 -17.70
N GLU A 205 3.12 -24.05 -17.91
CA GLU A 205 1.97 -24.72 -18.52
C GLU A 205 0.71 -24.82 -17.62
N SER A 206 0.79 -24.45 -16.33
CA SER A 206 -0.31 -24.61 -15.35
C SER A 206 -1.40 -23.52 -15.44
N ARG A 207 -1.60 -22.91 -16.61
CA ARG A 207 -2.53 -21.79 -16.79
C ARG A 207 -3.82 -22.24 -17.46
N LEU A 208 -4.95 -21.75 -16.98
CA LEU A 208 -6.22 -21.87 -17.69
C LEU A 208 -6.21 -21.06 -18.99
N PRO A 209 -6.65 -21.64 -20.12
CA PRO A 209 -6.73 -20.89 -21.37
C PRO A 209 -7.65 -19.68 -21.18
N MET A 210 -7.11 -18.47 -21.39
CA MET A 210 -7.90 -17.24 -21.35
C MET A 210 -8.67 -17.08 -22.67
N ASN A 211 -9.82 -17.74 -22.77
CA ASN A 211 -10.79 -17.50 -23.83
C ASN A 211 -11.87 -16.57 -23.26
N TRP A 212 -11.66 -15.26 -23.37
CA TRP A 212 -12.66 -14.23 -23.10
C TRP A 212 -13.27 -13.76 -24.41
#